data_AF-A0A521M406-F1
#
_entry.id   AF-A0A521M406-F1
#
_cell.length_a   1.000
_cell.length_b   1.000
_cell.length_c   1.000
_cell.angle_alpha   90.00
_cell.angle_beta   90.00
_cell.angle_gamma   90.00
#
_symmetry.space_group_name_H-M   'P 1'
#
loop_
_entity.id
_entity.type
_entity.pdbx_description
1 polymer ?
#
loop_
_entity_poly.entity_id
_entity_poly.type
_entity_poly.pdbx_seq_one_letter_code
_entity_poly.pdbx_strand_id
1 'polypeptide(L)'
;MKRQLHLNLFIQSRGHHEASWRHPDSSPLALTDIEYFRDLARRAEAGLFDSIFLADTLALMDTVAHAASTWLEPITALGAIAGSTSRIGLIATASTTYSEPFNLARQFGSLDHISGGRVGWNIVTSWLAAAARNYGGESLVSHDERYERGEEFVQVVKALWDSWADDAVLDDRASGDYARAERIRPIDHAGKFYKVAGPLNMPRGPQGRPVFVQAGSSDTGRRFAARHAEAVFTAQMEKRTAQAFYADLKALAAAEGRPSEQVLILPGLSPVIASTETEAKRLAKELNDLTDPEVGRKRLSGRFGGHDFSHLPLDKPLAAEDFPDPGTVQAARSRTEVIVGLVRREKFTLRQLLAYLAGARGHYTTAGTPEQIADLIEDWFDDGAADGFNLMPPLLPIMLDLFVAEVVPVLQRRGLFRTAYEGSTLRDHFGLPRPARRSS
;
A
#
# COMPACT_ATOMS: atom_id res chain seq x y z
N MET A 1 25.64 -3.09 -12.29
CA MET A 1 25.31 -2.33 -11.06
C MET A 1 24.74 -3.29 -10.04
N LYS A 2 25.00 -3.09 -8.74
CA LYS A 2 24.41 -3.91 -7.66
C LYS A 2 22.92 -3.57 -7.54
N ARG A 3 22.04 -4.57 -7.31
CA ARG A 3 20.60 -4.35 -7.09
C ARG A 3 20.42 -3.45 -5.87
N GLN A 4 19.55 -2.44 -5.96
CA GLN A 4 19.20 -1.55 -4.85
C GLN A 4 17.78 -1.84 -4.36
N LEU A 5 17.54 -1.60 -3.07
CA LEU A 5 16.23 -1.76 -2.45
C LEU A 5 15.33 -0.53 -2.70
N HIS A 6 14.02 -0.75 -2.64
CA HIS A 6 13.02 0.31 -2.72
C HIS A 6 12.38 0.59 -1.34
N LEU A 7 12.10 1.86 -1.04
CA LEU A 7 11.42 2.28 0.18
C LEU A 7 10.23 3.17 -0.13
N ASN A 8 9.06 2.72 0.29
CA ASN A 8 7.85 3.55 0.31
C ASN A 8 7.51 3.91 1.75
N LEU A 9 6.93 5.10 1.97
CA LEU A 9 6.32 5.45 3.24
C LEU A 9 4.82 5.21 3.14
N PHE A 10 4.31 4.23 3.87
CA PHE A 10 2.87 4.09 4.04
C PHE A 10 2.43 5.05 5.16
N ILE A 11 1.60 6.04 4.84
CA ILE A 11 1.05 6.97 5.83
C ILE A 11 -0.32 6.46 6.28
N GLN A 12 -0.48 6.27 7.59
CA GLN A 12 -1.76 5.91 8.18
C GLN A 12 -1.94 6.56 9.54
N SER A 13 -3.01 7.35 9.70
CA SER A 13 -3.31 8.06 10.95
C SER A 13 -2.07 8.80 11.47
N ARG A 14 -1.78 8.72 12.78
CA ARG A 14 -0.55 9.22 13.42
C ARG A 14 0.55 8.16 13.54
N GLY A 15 0.43 7.05 12.82
CA GLY A 15 1.30 5.89 12.91
C GLY A 15 0.53 4.59 12.76
N HIS A 16 1.25 3.54 12.36
CA HIS A 16 0.66 2.24 12.06
C HIS A 16 0.27 1.42 13.27
N HIS A 17 0.76 1.79 14.46
CA HIS A 17 0.25 1.26 15.72
C HIS A 17 -1.12 1.89 16.00
N GLU A 18 -2.13 1.08 16.33
CA GLU A 18 -3.51 1.58 16.46
C GLU A 18 -3.69 2.66 17.54
N ALA A 19 -2.85 2.60 18.57
CA ALA A 19 -2.86 3.53 19.70
C ALA A 19 -1.92 4.72 19.51
N SER A 20 -1.26 4.84 18.35
CA SER A 20 -0.31 5.94 18.05
C SER A 20 -0.91 7.30 18.38
N TRP A 21 -2.17 7.53 18.03
CA TRP A 21 -2.86 8.79 18.27
C TRP A 21 -2.94 9.23 19.74
N ARG A 22 -2.76 8.32 20.70
CA ARG A 22 -2.74 8.61 22.14
C ARG A 22 -1.35 8.98 22.67
N HIS A 23 -0.31 8.68 21.91
CA HIS A 23 1.07 8.87 22.33
C HIS A 23 1.43 10.37 22.30
N PRO A 24 2.11 10.92 23.31
CA PRO A 24 2.43 12.36 23.39
C PRO A 24 3.31 12.85 22.23
N ASP A 25 4.21 12.01 21.72
CA ASP A 25 5.08 12.34 20.60
C ASP A 25 4.44 12.18 19.21
N SER A 26 3.16 11.79 19.15
CA SER A 26 2.42 11.81 17.89
C SER A 26 2.17 13.23 17.43
N SER A 27 2.05 13.42 16.11
CA SER A 27 1.69 14.72 15.55
C SER A 27 0.39 15.28 16.18
N PRO A 28 0.39 16.54 16.64
CA PRO A 28 -0.81 17.17 17.19
C PRO A 28 -1.79 17.65 16.11
N LEU A 29 -1.37 17.68 14.85
CA LEU A 29 -2.19 18.16 13.73
C LEU A 29 -3.42 17.26 13.54
N ALA A 30 -4.49 17.85 12.99
CA ALA A 30 -5.68 17.08 12.65
C ALA A 30 -5.36 16.08 11.53
N LEU A 31 -6.01 14.91 11.52
CA LEU A 31 -5.82 13.93 10.43
C LEU A 31 -6.36 14.40 9.06
N THR A 32 -7.05 15.53 9.04
CA THR A 32 -7.52 16.22 7.85
C THR A 32 -6.68 17.45 7.51
N ASP A 33 -5.66 17.77 8.30
CA ASP A 33 -4.74 18.88 8.01
C ASP A 33 -3.76 18.46 6.91
N ILE A 34 -3.77 19.17 5.78
CA ILE A 34 -2.92 18.84 4.64
C ILE A 34 -1.43 19.07 4.95
N GLU A 35 -1.08 19.97 5.87
CA GLU A 35 0.32 20.20 6.22
C GLU A 35 0.94 18.99 6.92
N TYR A 36 0.13 18.19 7.64
CA TYR A 36 0.60 16.92 8.19
C TYR A 36 1.16 15.99 7.10
N PHE A 37 0.42 15.82 6.01
CA PHE A 37 0.84 14.95 4.91
C PHE A 37 1.98 15.57 4.09
N ARG A 38 1.98 16.89 3.89
CA ARG A 38 3.08 17.60 3.21
C ARG A 38 4.40 17.46 3.96
N ASP A 39 4.38 17.60 5.28
CA ASP A 39 5.56 17.44 6.13
C ASP A 39 6.13 16.03 6.04
N LEU A 40 5.27 15.00 6.17
CA LEU A 40 5.69 13.60 6.02
C LEU A 40 6.26 13.30 4.63
N ALA A 41 5.66 13.84 3.57
CA ALA A 41 6.13 13.67 2.21
C ALA A 41 7.52 14.29 2.01
N ARG A 42 7.77 15.48 2.56
CA ARG A 42 9.09 16.15 2.49
C ARG A 42 10.16 15.38 3.28
N ARG A 43 9.82 14.86 4.46
CA ARG A 43 10.72 14.01 5.26
C ARG A 43 11.11 12.74 4.52
N ALA A 44 10.13 12.04 3.95
CA ALA A 44 10.38 10.85 3.13
C ALA A 44 11.19 11.19 1.87
N GLU A 45 10.90 12.31 1.20
CA GLU A 45 11.65 12.76 0.02
C GLU A 45 13.12 13.06 0.36
N ALA A 46 13.39 13.70 1.51
CA ALA A 46 14.73 13.96 2.02
C ALA A 46 15.47 12.65 2.38
N GLY A 47 14.75 11.63 2.82
CA GLY A 47 15.25 10.26 2.99
C GLY A 47 15.38 9.44 1.71
N LEU A 48 15.17 10.05 0.53
CA LEU A 48 15.26 9.43 -0.80
C LEU A 48 14.27 8.28 -1.05
N PHE A 49 13.14 8.26 -0.34
CA PHE A 49 12.10 7.25 -0.54
C PHE A 49 11.54 7.29 -1.96
N ASP A 50 11.23 6.13 -2.53
CA ASP A 50 10.62 6.01 -3.85
C ASP A 50 9.23 6.65 -3.90
N SER A 51 8.42 6.50 -2.84
CA SER A 51 7.07 7.06 -2.78
C SER A 51 6.49 7.23 -1.38
N ILE A 52 5.43 8.03 -1.28
CA ILE A 52 4.43 7.91 -0.22
C ILE A 52 3.22 7.13 -0.72
N PHE A 53 2.55 6.43 0.19
CA PHE A 53 1.35 5.65 -0.09
C PHE A 53 0.20 6.05 0.84
N LEU A 54 -0.91 6.47 0.25
CA LEU A 54 -2.18 6.74 0.93
C LEU A 54 -3.19 5.62 0.61
N ALA A 55 -3.47 4.80 1.63
CA ALA A 55 -4.54 3.80 1.58
C ALA A 55 -5.93 4.46 1.71
N ASP A 56 -6.98 3.73 1.35
CA ASP A 56 -8.33 4.24 1.48
C ASP A 56 -9.39 3.19 1.80
N THR A 57 -10.47 3.65 2.44
CA THR A 57 -11.66 2.87 2.75
C THR A 57 -12.90 3.72 2.54
N LEU A 58 -13.87 3.19 1.80
CA LEU A 58 -15.04 3.95 1.35
C LEU A 58 -16.24 3.90 2.32
N ALA A 59 -15.98 3.57 3.58
CA ALA A 59 -16.95 3.73 4.66
C ALA A 59 -16.23 3.89 6.01
N LEU A 60 -16.89 4.57 6.94
CA LEU A 60 -16.40 4.73 8.29
C LEU A 60 -16.38 3.39 9.03
N MET A 61 -15.26 3.11 9.70
CA MET A 61 -15.14 1.94 10.58
C MET A 61 -15.98 2.13 11.83
N ASP A 62 -16.63 1.06 12.29
CA ASP A 62 -17.41 1.04 13.54
C ASP A 62 -16.54 1.15 14.80
N THR A 63 -15.21 1.18 14.64
CA THR A 63 -14.22 1.42 15.69
C THR A 63 -13.85 2.89 15.87
N VAL A 64 -14.46 3.83 15.13
CA VAL A 64 -14.07 5.25 15.12
C VAL A 64 -14.03 5.90 16.51
N ALA A 65 -14.87 5.45 17.45
CA ALA A 65 -14.91 5.95 18.82
C ALA A 65 -13.60 5.70 19.60
N HIS A 66 -12.81 4.71 19.19
CA HIS A 66 -11.60 4.27 19.90
C HIS A 66 -10.36 4.15 18.99
N ALA A 67 -10.52 4.33 17.68
CA ALA A 67 -9.45 4.26 16.71
C ALA A 67 -9.52 5.44 15.74
N ALA A 68 -8.43 6.22 15.68
CA ALA A 68 -8.31 7.37 14.79
C ALA A 68 -8.22 6.91 13.33
N SER A 69 -9.40 6.77 12.70
CA SER A 69 -9.61 6.15 11.39
C SER A 69 -10.28 7.12 10.41
N THR A 70 -9.83 8.38 10.40
CA THR A 70 -10.29 9.43 9.49
C THR A 70 -9.08 10.00 8.75
N TRP A 71 -9.21 10.24 7.45
CA TRP A 71 -8.18 10.83 6.61
C TRP A 71 -8.81 11.51 5.39
N LEU A 72 -8.02 12.32 4.68
CA LEU A 72 -8.42 12.95 3.42
C LEU A 72 -8.54 11.92 2.29
N GLU A 73 -9.44 12.16 1.34
CA GLU A 73 -9.51 11.38 0.10
C GLU A 73 -8.15 11.41 -0.62
N PRO A 74 -7.57 10.27 -1.04
CA PRO A 74 -6.19 10.20 -1.49
C PRO A 74 -5.84 11.04 -2.71
N ILE A 75 -6.67 11.07 -3.75
CA ILE A 75 -6.32 11.73 -5.02
C ILE A 75 -6.23 13.25 -4.82
N THR A 76 -7.20 13.83 -4.13
CA THR A 76 -7.22 15.26 -3.81
C THR A 76 -6.10 15.64 -2.85
N ALA A 77 -5.82 14.82 -1.83
CA ALA A 77 -4.70 15.02 -0.93
C ALA A 77 -3.35 14.99 -1.67
N LEU A 78 -3.13 13.99 -2.53
CA LEU A 78 -1.91 13.89 -3.34
C LEU A 78 -1.78 15.05 -4.33
N GLY A 79 -2.88 15.58 -4.86
CA GLY A 79 -2.87 16.81 -5.66
C GLY A 79 -2.28 18.01 -4.90
N ALA A 80 -2.64 18.16 -3.62
CA ALA A 80 -2.09 19.20 -2.77
C ALA A 80 -0.64 18.95 -2.33
N ILE A 81 -0.20 17.68 -2.24
CA ILE A 81 1.17 17.28 -1.89
C ILE A 81 2.11 17.36 -3.10
N ALA A 82 1.59 17.15 -4.32
CA ALA A 82 2.39 17.17 -5.54
C ALA A 82 3.15 18.49 -5.70
N GLY A 83 2.54 19.64 -5.39
CA GLY A 83 3.19 20.94 -5.43
C GLY A 83 4.15 21.24 -4.27
N SER A 84 4.29 20.34 -3.30
CA SER A 84 5.17 20.49 -2.13
C SER A 84 6.39 19.57 -2.15
N THR A 85 6.53 18.76 -3.20
CA THR A 85 7.57 17.75 -3.41
C THR A 85 8.01 17.75 -4.88
N SER A 86 9.20 17.22 -5.17
CA SER A 86 9.81 17.32 -6.51
C SER A 86 10.21 15.98 -7.14
N ARG A 87 10.38 14.94 -6.33
CA ARG A 87 10.91 13.64 -6.73
C ARG A 87 10.07 12.48 -6.23
N ILE A 88 9.64 12.48 -4.97
CA ILE A 88 8.97 11.34 -4.36
C ILE A 88 7.68 10.94 -5.09
N GLY A 89 7.46 9.65 -5.28
CA GLY A 89 6.22 9.10 -5.83
C GLY A 89 5.00 9.35 -4.96
N LEU A 90 3.83 9.38 -5.59
CA LEU A 90 2.53 9.70 -4.98
C LEU A 90 1.55 8.57 -5.30
N ILE A 91 1.44 7.57 -4.40
CA ILE A 91 0.58 6.40 -4.61
C ILE A 91 -0.76 6.60 -3.89
N ALA A 92 -1.85 6.61 -4.65
CA ALA A 92 -3.23 6.65 -4.14
C ALA A 92 -3.92 5.31 -4.32
N THR A 93 -4.68 4.90 -3.30
CA THR A 93 -5.68 3.84 -3.45
C THR A 93 -6.94 4.37 -4.11
N ALA A 94 -7.45 3.65 -5.10
CA ALA A 94 -8.76 3.92 -5.68
C ALA A 94 -9.45 2.63 -6.12
N SER A 95 -10.78 2.62 -5.97
CA SER A 95 -11.60 1.43 -6.18
C SER A 95 -11.99 1.24 -7.64
N THR A 96 -11.92 0.02 -8.17
CA THR A 96 -12.54 -0.34 -9.47
C THR A 96 -14.04 -0.61 -9.36
N THR A 97 -14.56 -0.79 -8.14
CA THR A 97 -15.95 -1.21 -7.88
C THR A 97 -16.90 -0.04 -7.77
N TYR A 98 -16.43 1.08 -7.22
CA TYR A 98 -17.24 2.24 -6.86
C TYR A 98 -16.77 3.52 -7.56
N SER A 99 -16.20 3.38 -8.75
CA SER A 99 -15.78 4.50 -9.60
C SER A 99 -16.11 4.19 -11.05
N GLU A 100 -16.22 5.25 -11.85
CA GLU A 100 -16.32 5.13 -13.31
C GLU A 100 -14.91 5.17 -13.93
N PRO A 101 -14.59 4.27 -14.88
CA PRO A 101 -13.23 4.17 -15.43
C PRO A 101 -12.79 5.45 -16.15
N PHE A 102 -13.72 6.15 -16.82
CA PHE A 102 -13.41 7.43 -17.48
C PHE A 102 -13.04 8.52 -16.46
N ASN A 103 -13.75 8.60 -15.34
CA ASN A 103 -13.46 9.58 -14.29
C ASN A 103 -12.11 9.30 -13.63
N LEU A 104 -11.84 8.03 -13.28
CA LEU A 104 -10.59 7.64 -12.64
C LEU A 104 -9.39 7.86 -13.58
N ALA A 105 -9.52 7.52 -14.87
CA ALA A 105 -8.48 7.77 -15.87
C ALA A 105 -8.12 9.26 -15.96
N ARG A 106 -9.12 10.16 -15.92
CA ARG A 106 -8.89 11.62 -15.90
C ARG A 106 -8.24 12.09 -14.62
N GLN A 107 -8.71 11.64 -13.46
CA GLN A 107 -8.18 12.04 -12.16
C GLN A 107 -6.71 11.67 -12.01
N PHE A 108 -6.37 10.40 -12.27
CA PHE A 108 -4.99 9.92 -12.19
C PHE A 108 -4.12 10.48 -13.30
N GLY A 109 -4.63 10.61 -14.52
CA GLY A 109 -3.89 11.24 -15.62
C GLY A 109 -3.55 12.70 -15.30
N SER A 110 -4.49 13.45 -14.72
CA SER A 110 -4.27 14.85 -14.32
C SER A 110 -3.21 14.95 -13.25
N LEU A 111 -3.32 14.14 -12.20
CA LEU A 111 -2.32 14.08 -11.14
C LEU A 111 -0.94 13.67 -11.68
N ASP A 112 -0.88 12.81 -12.69
CA ASP A 112 0.36 12.39 -13.32
C ASP A 112 1.06 13.56 -14.03
N HIS A 113 0.31 14.39 -14.76
CA HIS A 113 0.85 15.63 -15.33
C HIS A 113 1.22 16.65 -14.27
N ILE A 114 0.36 16.90 -13.27
CA ILE A 114 0.61 17.84 -12.16
C ILE A 114 1.91 17.50 -11.41
N SER A 115 2.16 16.21 -11.20
CA SER A 115 3.33 15.75 -10.46
C SER A 115 4.58 15.56 -11.33
N GLY A 116 4.48 15.64 -12.66
CA GLY A 116 5.59 15.36 -13.56
C GLY A 116 5.92 13.86 -13.72
N GLY A 117 4.91 12.99 -13.64
CA GLY A 117 5.07 11.55 -13.83
C GLY A 117 5.39 10.78 -12.54
N ARG A 118 4.88 11.22 -11.38
CA ARG A 118 5.20 10.60 -10.07
C ARG A 118 4.06 9.77 -9.50
N VAL A 119 2.98 9.54 -10.23
CA VAL A 119 1.77 8.92 -9.65
C VAL A 119 1.81 7.40 -9.72
N GLY A 120 1.31 6.76 -8.66
CA GLY A 120 0.92 5.35 -8.65
C GLY A 120 -0.55 5.17 -8.28
N TRP A 121 -1.18 4.16 -8.85
CA TRP A 121 -2.54 3.73 -8.50
C TRP A 121 -2.50 2.36 -7.83
N ASN A 122 -2.84 2.33 -6.54
CA ASN A 122 -3.15 1.08 -5.84
C ASN A 122 -4.57 0.62 -6.18
N ILE A 123 -4.65 -0.42 -7.01
CA ILE A 123 -5.89 -0.98 -7.58
C ILE A 123 -6.57 -1.84 -6.53
N VAL A 124 -7.77 -1.42 -6.09
CA VAL A 124 -8.56 -2.12 -5.08
C VAL A 124 -9.93 -2.48 -5.61
N THR A 125 -10.31 -3.75 -5.51
CA THR A 125 -11.66 -4.23 -5.91
C THR A 125 -12.71 -4.06 -4.80
N SER A 126 -12.34 -3.39 -3.70
CA SER A 126 -13.10 -3.26 -2.46
C SER A 126 -13.41 -4.59 -1.75
N TRP A 127 -13.58 -4.51 -0.43
CA TRP A 127 -13.83 -5.68 0.42
C TRP A 127 -14.80 -5.40 1.57
N LEU A 128 -15.04 -4.13 1.89
CA LEU A 128 -15.87 -3.74 3.01
C LEU A 128 -17.35 -3.71 2.61
N ALA A 129 -18.19 -4.50 3.30
CA ALA A 129 -19.63 -4.56 3.02
C ALA A 129 -20.34 -3.22 3.24
N ALA A 130 -19.92 -2.44 4.23
CA ALA A 130 -20.49 -1.13 4.50
C ALA A 130 -20.31 -0.13 3.35
N ALA A 131 -19.28 -0.30 2.51
CA ALA A 131 -19.06 0.57 1.35
C ALA A 131 -20.21 0.43 0.34
N ALA A 132 -20.77 -0.75 0.12
CA ALA A 132 -21.83 -0.95 -0.88
C ALA A 132 -23.02 -0.01 -0.68
N ARG A 133 -23.42 0.19 0.58
CA ARG A 133 -24.55 1.06 0.96
C ARG A 133 -24.32 2.54 0.67
N ASN A 134 -23.07 2.99 0.67
CA ASN A 134 -22.73 4.37 0.33
C ASN A 134 -22.80 4.65 -1.18
N TYR A 135 -22.87 3.60 -2.01
CA TYR A 135 -22.93 3.69 -3.48
C TYR A 135 -24.23 3.09 -4.03
N GLY A 136 -25.29 3.07 -3.22
CA GLY A 136 -26.62 2.63 -3.63
C GLY A 136 -26.82 1.12 -3.75
N GLY A 137 -25.84 0.30 -3.34
CA GLY A 137 -25.97 -1.16 -3.30
C GLY A 137 -26.44 -1.67 -1.93
N GLU A 138 -27.17 -2.78 -1.91
CA GLU A 138 -27.63 -3.41 -0.66
C GLU A 138 -26.52 -4.24 0.02
N SER A 139 -25.69 -4.92 -0.79
CA SER A 139 -24.64 -5.82 -0.32
C SER A 139 -23.41 -5.77 -1.22
N LEU A 140 -22.31 -6.33 -0.73
CA LEU A 140 -21.06 -6.39 -1.48
C LEU A 140 -21.20 -7.40 -2.62
N VAL A 141 -20.90 -6.95 -3.85
CA VAL A 141 -20.77 -7.81 -5.04
C VAL A 141 -19.83 -8.99 -4.74
N SER A 142 -20.07 -10.17 -5.31
CA SER A 142 -19.28 -11.39 -5.06
C SER A 142 -17.78 -11.18 -5.33
N HIS A 143 -16.91 -11.94 -4.66
CA HIS A 143 -15.46 -11.81 -4.82
C HIS A 143 -15.02 -11.96 -6.28
N ASP A 144 -15.52 -12.98 -6.96
CA ASP A 144 -15.13 -13.30 -8.34
C ASP A 144 -15.60 -12.22 -9.31
N GLU A 145 -16.85 -11.77 -9.19
CA GLU A 145 -17.38 -10.70 -10.04
C GLU A 145 -16.63 -9.37 -9.82
N ARG A 146 -16.22 -9.06 -8.57
CA ARG A 146 -15.39 -7.87 -8.31
C ARG A 146 -14.04 -7.92 -9.05
N TYR A 147 -13.43 -9.09 -9.19
CA TYR A 147 -12.19 -9.25 -9.95
C TYR A 147 -12.42 -9.28 -11.47
N GLU A 148 -13.50 -9.90 -11.95
CA GLU A 148 -13.88 -9.87 -13.37
C GLU A 148 -14.16 -8.43 -13.83
N ARG A 149 -14.91 -7.68 -13.03
CA ARG A 149 -15.15 -6.24 -13.24
C ARG A 149 -13.87 -5.43 -13.14
N GLY A 150 -13.01 -5.72 -12.17
CA GLY A 150 -11.72 -5.05 -11.99
C GLY A 150 -10.78 -5.25 -13.19
N GLU A 151 -10.77 -6.44 -13.79
CA GLU A 151 -10.04 -6.75 -15.02
C GLU A 151 -10.49 -5.84 -16.17
N GLU A 152 -11.80 -5.83 -16.46
CA GLU A 152 -12.34 -5.00 -17.54
C GLU A 152 -12.09 -3.51 -17.27
N PHE A 153 -12.26 -3.05 -16.01
CA PHE A 153 -12.00 -1.67 -15.63
C PHE A 153 -10.56 -1.24 -15.93
N VAL A 154 -9.57 -2.06 -15.54
CA VAL A 154 -8.16 -1.77 -15.78
C VAL A 154 -7.84 -1.76 -17.28
N GLN A 155 -8.48 -2.63 -18.07
CA GLN A 155 -8.33 -2.62 -19.53
C GLN A 155 -8.85 -1.33 -20.15
N VAL A 156 -10.04 -0.87 -19.74
CA VAL A 156 -10.61 0.42 -20.19
C VAL A 156 -9.70 1.57 -19.82
N VAL A 157 -9.22 1.65 -18.57
CA VAL A 157 -8.35 2.74 -18.12
C VAL A 157 -7.01 2.75 -18.87
N LYS A 158 -6.38 1.58 -19.09
CA LYS A 158 -5.17 1.48 -19.93
C LYS A 158 -5.42 1.99 -21.35
N ALA A 159 -6.54 1.60 -21.97
CA ALA A 159 -6.90 2.04 -23.31
C ALA A 159 -7.14 3.55 -23.38
N LEU A 160 -7.82 4.12 -22.37
CA LEU A 160 -8.07 5.56 -22.28
C LEU A 160 -6.76 6.35 -22.21
N TRP A 161 -5.80 5.95 -21.38
CA TRP A 161 -4.51 6.65 -21.35
C TRP A 161 -3.75 6.52 -22.67
N ASP A 162 -3.87 5.39 -23.38
CA ASP A 162 -3.23 5.20 -24.70
C ASP A 162 -4.03 5.78 -25.88
N SER A 163 -5.14 6.48 -25.63
CA SER A 163 -6.02 7.03 -26.69
C SER A 163 -5.36 8.18 -27.48
N TRP A 164 -4.32 8.81 -26.93
CA TRP A 164 -3.46 9.81 -27.59
C TRP A 164 -2.08 9.21 -27.89
N ALA A 165 -1.51 9.44 -29.07
CA ALA A 165 -0.09 9.15 -29.30
C ALA A 165 0.82 10.13 -28.51
N ASP A 166 2.07 9.72 -28.27
CA ASP A 166 3.05 10.57 -27.57
C ASP A 166 3.35 11.87 -28.34
N ASP A 167 3.24 11.84 -29.66
CA ASP A 167 3.48 12.98 -30.57
C ASP A 167 2.18 13.62 -31.09
N ALA A 168 1.05 13.41 -30.40
CA ALA A 168 -0.25 13.91 -30.83
C ALA A 168 -0.41 15.43 -30.63
N VAL A 169 0.21 16.01 -29.60
CA VAL A 169 0.18 17.46 -29.35
C VAL A 169 1.34 18.12 -30.08
N LEU A 170 1.05 19.12 -30.92
CA LEU A 170 2.04 19.90 -31.67
C LEU A 170 2.32 21.25 -31.00
N ASP A 171 1.24 21.94 -30.57
CA ASP A 171 1.29 23.31 -30.07
C ASP A 171 2.01 24.29 -31.03
N ASP A 172 1.79 24.16 -32.34
CA ASP A 172 2.42 24.99 -33.36
C ASP A 172 1.65 26.30 -33.58
N ARG A 173 2.17 27.37 -32.97
CA ARG A 173 1.58 28.72 -33.04
C ARG A 173 1.70 29.37 -34.42
N ALA A 174 2.64 28.92 -35.26
CA ALA A 174 2.86 29.52 -36.57
C ALA A 174 1.83 29.01 -37.59
N SER A 175 1.57 27.71 -37.61
CA SER A 175 0.54 27.10 -38.46
C SER A 175 -0.87 27.22 -37.89
N GLY A 176 -1.00 27.30 -36.55
CA GLY A 176 -2.29 27.23 -35.85
C GLY A 176 -2.71 25.80 -35.49
N ASP A 177 -1.87 24.81 -35.76
CA ASP A 177 -2.16 23.40 -35.48
C ASP A 177 -1.80 23.03 -34.03
N TYR A 178 -2.83 22.77 -33.23
CA TYR A 178 -2.62 22.34 -31.84
C TYR A 178 -2.28 20.85 -31.71
N ALA A 179 -2.94 19.98 -32.47
CA ALA A 179 -2.80 18.53 -32.35
C ALA A 179 -3.07 17.78 -33.66
N ARG A 180 -2.43 16.62 -33.82
CA ARG A 180 -2.65 15.65 -34.92
C ARG A 180 -3.88 14.79 -34.64
N ALA A 181 -5.03 15.15 -35.20
CA ALA A 181 -6.29 14.44 -34.96
C ALA A 181 -6.21 12.94 -35.28
N GLU A 182 -5.47 12.56 -36.32
CA GLU A 182 -5.23 11.17 -36.75
C GLU A 182 -4.40 10.33 -35.75
N ARG A 183 -3.72 11.01 -34.82
CA ARG A 183 -2.94 10.41 -33.73
C ARG A 183 -3.74 10.29 -32.43
N ILE A 184 -5.02 10.64 -32.46
CA ILE A 184 -5.95 10.54 -31.33
C ILE A 184 -7.09 9.63 -31.76
N ARG A 185 -7.37 8.58 -31.00
CA ARG A 185 -8.36 7.58 -31.39
C ARG A 185 -9.30 7.25 -30.23
N PRO A 186 -10.61 7.13 -30.47
CA PRO A 186 -11.52 6.54 -29.49
C PRO A 186 -11.06 5.12 -29.13
N ILE A 187 -11.49 4.66 -27.97
CA ILE A 187 -11.20 3.29 -27.52
C ILE A 187 -12.32 2.32 -27.89
N ASP A 188 -13.54 2.85 -28.14
CA ASP A 188 -14.74 2.12 -28.55
C ASP A 188 -14.95 0.80 -27.79
N HIS A 189 -14.69 0.82 -26.48
CA HIS A 189 -14.78 -0.36 -25.63
C HIS A 189 -16.25 -0.70 -25.36
N ALA A 190 -16.63 -1.94 -25.63
CA ALA A 190 -17.94 -2.49 -25.31
C ALA A 190 -17.77 -3.90 -24.71
N GLY A 191 -17.63 -3.97 -23.39
CA GLY A 191 -17.48 -5.20 -22.64
C GLY A 191 -18.73 -5.58 -21.84
N LYS A 192 -18.56 -6.49 -20.88
CA LYS A 192 -19.64 -7.00 -20.02
C LYS A 192 -20.10 -5.94 -19.03
N PHE A 193 -19.15 -5.21 -18.44
CA PHE A 193 -19.41 -4.24 -17.38
C PHE A 193 -19.40 -2.79 -17.86
N TYR A 194 -18.65 -2.46 -18.91
CA TYR A 194 -18.44 -1.08 -19.34
C TYR A 194 -18.65 -0.89 -20.84
N LYS A 195 -19.22 0.26 -21.20
CA LYS A 195 -19.29 0.78 -22.57
C LYS A 195 -18.74 2.20 -22.58
N VAL A 196 -17.57 2.40 -23.19
CA VAL A 196 -16.83 3.67 -23.15
C VAL A 196 -16.29 4.00 -24.53
N ALA A 197 -16.77 5.08 -25.13
CA ALA A 197 -16.32 5.51 -26.46
C ALA A 197 -14.88 6.06 -26.44
N GLY A 198 -14.55 6.95 -25.50
CA GLY A 198 -13.32 7.73 -25.59
C GLY A 198 -13.33 8.70 -26.78
N PRO A 199 -12.17 9.26 -27.18
CA PRO A 199 -10.87 9.19 -26.51
C PRO A 199 -10.92 9.81 -25.11
N LEU A 200 -9.88 9.61 -24.31
CA LEU A 200 -9.69 10.42 -23.10
C LEU A 200 -9.50 11.89 -23.52
N ASN A 201 -9.95 12.84 -22.71
CA ASN A 201 -9.81 14.27 -23.02
C ASN A 201 -8.47 14.87 -22.57
N MET A 202 -7.41 14.07 -22.53
CA MET A 202 -6.07 14.51 -22.15
C MET A 202 -4.97 13.64 -22.77
N PRO A 203 -3.78 14.21 -23.06
CA PRO A 203 -2.66 13.45 -23.62
C PRO A 203 -2.04 12.48 -22.61
N ARG A 204 -1.26 11.53 -23.13
CA ARG A 204 -0.49 10.55 -22.33
C ARG A 204 0.36 11.24 -21.26
N GLY A 205 0.48 10.58 -20.11
CA GLY A 205 1.24 11.10 -18.97
C GLY A 205 2.76 11.10 -19.23
N PRO A 206 3.55 11.87 -18.45
CA PRO A 206 5.01 11.94 -18.61
C PRO A 206 5.68 10.56 -18.49
N GLN A 207 5.22 9.74 -17.55
CA GLN A 207 5.69 8.36 -17.36
C GLN A 207 4.88 7.32 -18.17
N GLY A 208 4.18 7.77 -19.22
CA GLY A 208 3.30 6.96 -20.08
C GLY A 208 1.93 6.75 -19.45
N ARG A 209 1.92 6.09 -18.28
CA ARG A 209 0.75 5.97 -17.40
C ARG A 209 1.20 5.77 -15.95
N PRO A 210 0.35 6.10 -14.95
CA PRO A 210 0.62 5.84 -13.55
C PRO A 210 1.08 4.40 -13.28
N VAL A 211 1.97 4.25 -12.30
CA VAL A 211 2.47 2.93 -11.85
C VAL A 211 1.34 2.15 -11.20
N PHE A 212 1.21 0.86 -11.55
CA PHE A 212 0.19 0.00 -10.95
C PHE A 212 0.68 -0.68 -9.69
N VAL A 213 -0.02 -0.41 -8.60
CA VAL A 213 0.20 -1.02 -7.30
C VAL A 213 -0.98 -1.92 -6.97
N GLN A 214 -0.75 -3.01 -6.26
CA GLN A 214 -1.81 -3.93 -5.85
C GLN A 214 -1.47 -4.59 -4.52
N ALA A 215 -2.48 -5.03 -3.77
CA ALA A 215 -2.31 -5.61 -2.42
C ALA A 215 -3.14 -6.88 -2.13
N GLY A 216 -3.59 -7.58 -3.17
CA GLY A 216 -4.41 -8.78 -3.08
C GLY A 216 -3.55 -10.02 -2.81
N SER A 217 -3.87 -10.72 -1.73
CA SER A 217 -3.16 -11.93 -1.30
C SER A 217 -3.91 -13.24 -1.61
N SER A 218 -5.19 -13.18 -2.01
CA SER A 218 -5.93 -14.37 -2.49
C SER A 218 -5.36 -14.89 -3.80
N ASP A 219 -5.63 -16.14 -4.17
CA ASP A 219 -5.13 -16.72 -5.43
C ASP A 219 -5.58 -15.90 -6.65
N THR A 220 -6.83 -15.43 -6.67
CA THR A 220 -7.35 -14.51 -7.68
C THR A 220 -6.62 -13.17 -7.64
N GLY A 221 -6.34 -12.64 -6.45
CA GLY A 221 -5.57 -11.42 -6.25
C GLY A 221 -4.13 -11.52 -6.75
N ARG A 222 -3.44 -12.65 -6.48
CA ARG A 222 -2.06 -12.89 -6.95
C ARG A 222 -2.00 -13.05 -8.47
N ARG A 223 -2.96 -13.76 -9.08
CA ARG A 223 -3.07 -13.84 -10.55
C ARG A 223 -3.34 -12.46 -11.18
N PHE A 224 -4.23 -11.67 -10.58
CA PHE A 224 -4.47 -10.30 -11.03
C PHE A 224 -3.20 -9.43 -10.90
N ALA A 225 -2.49 -9.52 -9.77
CA ALA A 225 -1.22 -8.82 -9.58
C ALA A 225 -0.16 -9.23 -10.61
N ALA A 226 -0.03 -10.54 -10.86
CA ALA A 226 0.89 -11.08 -11.85
C ALA A 226 0.64 -10.50 -13.26
N ARG A 227 -0.61 -10.24 -13.63
CA ARG A 227 -0.96 -9.64 -14.93
C ARG A 227 -0.79 -8.11 -15.00
N HIS A 228 -1.06 -7.39 -13.91
CA HIS A 228 -1.18 -5.92 -13.97
C HIS A 228 -0.20 -5.15 -13.10
N ALA A 229 0.13 -5.67 -11.92
CA ALA A 229 0.87 -4.92 -10.91
C ALA A 229 2.34 -4.76 -11.29
N GLU A 230 2.87 -3.58 -11.06
CA GLU A 230 4.28 -3.21 -11.24
C GLU A 230 4.97 -3.11 -9.87
N ALA A 231 4.20 -2.83 -8.81
CA ALA A 231 4.58 -3.04 -7.43
C ALA A 231 3.46 -3.73 -6.64
N VAL A 232 3.82 -4.61 -5.71
CA VAL A 232 2.88 -5.35 -4.87
C VAL A 232 3.18 -5.11 -3.41
N PHE A 233 2.21 -4.53 -2.72
CA PHE A 233 2.21 -4.38 -1.28
C PHE A 233 1.68 -5.66 -0.63
N THR A 234 2.42 -6.24 0.32
CA THR A 234 2.04 -7.52 0.93
C THR A 234 2.20 -7.50 2.45
N ALA A 235 1.30 -8.22 3.12
CA ALA A 235 1.33 -8.41 4.56
C ALA A 235 2.00 -9.75 4.87
N GLN A 236 3.19 -9.68 5.45
CA GLN A 236 4.00 -10.84 5.79
C GLN A 236 4.47 -10.68 7.24
N MET A 237 4.11 -11.64 8.09
CA MET A 237 4.49 -11.64 9.50
C MET A 237 5.79 -12.42 9.76
N GLU A 238 6.23 -13.22 8.79
CA GLU A 238 7.42 -14.08 8.91
C GLU A 238 8.19 -14.10 7.58
N LYS A 239 9.52 -14.14 7.63
CA LYS A 239 10.39 -14.17 6.42
C LYS A 239 10.05 -15.33 5.51
N ARG A 240 9.80 -16.51 6.07
CA ARG A 240 9.48 -17.73 5.31
C ARG A 240 8.22 -17.56 4.45
N THR A 241 7.18 -16.95 4.98
CA THR A 241 5.94 -16.70 4.20
C THR A 241 6.17 -15.61 3.15
N ALA A 242 7.02 -14.62 3.45
CA ALA A 242 7.43 -13.61 2.48
C ALA A 242 8.19 -14.22 1.30
N GLN A 243 9.16 -15.11 1.53
CA GLN A 243 9.89 -15.83 0.48
C GLN A 243 8.96 -16.70 -0.38
N ALA A 244 8.04 -17.42 0.25
CA ALA A 244 7.07 -18.24 -0.48
C ALA A 244 6.17 -17.37 -1.39
N PHE A 245 5.68 -16.25 -0.87
CA PHE A 245 4.90 -15.29 -1.65
C PHE A 245 5.72 -14.65 -2.77
N TYR A 246 6.99 -14.30 -2.49
CA TYR A 246 7.91 -13.74 -3.47
C TYR A 246 8.11 -14.70 -4.64
N ALA A 247 8.51 -15.95 -4.36
CA ALA A 247 8.74 -16.96 -5.38
C ALA A 247 7.48 -17.25 -6.21
N ASP A 248 6.32 -17.40 -5.56
CA ASP A 248 5.03 -17.67 -6.22
C ASP A 248 4.64 -16.53 -7.17
N LEU A 249 4.67 -15.28 -6.71
CA LEU A 249 4.26 -14.13 -7.52
C LEU A 249 5.21 -13.87 -8.69
N LYS A 250 6.53 -14.05 -8.49
CA LYS A 250 7.50 -13.94 -9.59
C LYS A 250 7.27 -15.02 -10.65
N ALA A 251 6.97 -16.26 -10.23
CA ALA A 251 6.64 -17.35 -11.15
C ALA A 251 5.33 -17.09 -11.91
N LEU A 252 4.30 -16.58 -11.24
CA LEU A 252 3.04 -16.19 -11.89
C LEU A 252 3.25 -15.07 -12.91
N ALA A 253 4.06 -14.05 -12.58
CA ALA A 253 4.37 -12.97 -13.52
C ALA A 253 5.10 -13.49 -14.77
N ALA A 254 6.05 -14.40 -14.59
CA ALA A 254 6.75 -15.06 -15.70
C ALA A 254 5.81 -15.90 -16.58
N ALA A 255 4.84 -16.60 -15.98
CA ALA A 255 3.83 -17.35 -16.72
C ALA A 255 2.91 -16.46 -17.58
N GLU A 256 2.73 -15.20 -17.18
CA GLU A 256 2.03 -14.16 -17.96
C GLU A 256 2.94 -13.46 -18.99
N GLY A 257 4.17 -13.96 -19.20
CA GLY A 257 5.14 -13.41 -20.15
C GLY A 257 5.77 -12.09 -19.72
N ARG A 258 5.69 -11.74 -18.43
CA ARG A 258 6.28 -10.51 -17.88
C ARG A 258 7.62 -10.80 -17.21
N PRO A 259 8.64 -9.94 -17.38
CA PRO A 259 9.89 -10.06 -16.63
C PRO A 259 9.65 -9.97 -15.11
N SER A 260 10.25 -10.87 -14.35
CA SER A 260 10.13 -10.95 -12.89
C SER A 260 10.56 -9.66 -12.19
N GLU A 261 11.52 -8.95 -12.76
CA GLU A 261 12.10 -7.71 -12.23
C GLU A 261 11.12 -6.54 -12.33
N GLN A 262 10.11 -6.62 -13.21
CA GLN A 262 9.09 -5.58 -13.40
C GLN A 262 7.89 -5.71 -12.44
N VAL A 263 7.96 -6.63 -11.48
CA VAL A 263 6.95 -6.80 -10.43
C VAL A 263 7.64 -6.70 -9.07
N LEU A 264 7.77 -5.48 -8.54
CA LEU A 264 8.42 -5.25 -7.25
C LEU A 264 7.56 -5.79 -6.11
N ILE A 265 8.16 -6.51 -5.17
CA ILE A 265 7.44 -7.08 -4.02
C ILE A 265 7.91 -6.37 -2.75
N LEU A 266 7.00 -5.61 -2.14
CA LEU A 266 7.28 -4.63 -1.08
C LEU A 266 6.48 -4.97 0.18
N PRO A 267 6.91 -5.95 0.99
CA PRO A 267 6.28 -6.24 2.28
C PRO A 267 6.28 -5.01 3.19
N GLY A 268 5.26 -4.92 4.05
CA GLY A 268 5.23 -3.90 5.09
C GLY A 268 6.17 -4.21 6.26
N LEU A 269 6.93 -3.21 6.70
CA LEU A 269 7.83 -3.27 7.85
C LEU A 269 7.52 -2.14 8.82
N SER A 270 7.26 -2.48 10.08
CA SER A 270 6.96 -1.52 11.15
C SER A 270 8.02 -1.61 12.25
N PRO A 271 9.09 -0.81 12.14
CA PRO A 271 10.17 -0.82 13.13
C PRO A 271 9.92 0.21 14.23
N VAL A 272 10.11 -0.19 15.49
CA VAL A 272 10.36 0.72 16.61
C VAL A 272 11.88 0.87 16.75
N ILE A 273 12.37 2.10 16.66
CA ILE A 273 13.81 2.38 16.57
C ILE A 273 14.23 3.17 17.81
N ALA A 274 15.35 2.77 18.41
CA ALA A 274 16.01 3.54 19.47
C ALA A 274 17.52 3.25 19.50
N SER A 275 18.28 4.03 20.25
CA SER A 275 19.74 3.86 20.34
C SER A 275 20.19 2.54 20.98
N THR A 276 19.31 1.84 21.71
CA THR A 276 19.57 0.50 22.23
C THR A 276 18.35 -0.40 22.04
N GLU A 277 18.57 -1.71 21.93
CA GLU A 277 17.48 -2.69 21.82
C GLU A 277 16.54 -2.65 23.03
N THR A 278 17.09 -2.47 24.24
CA THR A 278 16.29 -2.33 25.47
C THR A 278 15.34 -1.15 25.38
N GLU A 279 15.83 0.00 24.89
CA GLU A 279 15.02 1.20 24.75
C GLU A 279 13.95 1.03 23.66
N ALA A 280 14.30 0.41 22.53
CA ALA A 280 13.34 0.13 21.47
C ALA A 280 12.20 -0.78 21.96
N LYS A 281 12.53 -1.83 22.73
CA LYS A 281 11.54 -2.71 23.36
C LYS A 281 10.69 -1.98 24.39
N ARG A 282 11.26 -1.05 25.16
CA ARG A 282 10.54 -0.21 26.11
C ARG A 282 9.49 0.66 25.39
N LEU A 283 9.88 1.34 24.30
CA LEU A 283 8.98 2.15 23.48
C LEU A 283 7.88 1.32 22.82
N ALA A 284 8.22 0.12 22.32
CA ALA A 284 7.21 -0.80 21.79
C ALA A 284 6.18 -1.20 22.85
N LYS A 285 6.64 -1.46 24.09
CA LYS A 285 5.75 -1.75 25.21
C LYS A 285 4.88 -0.54 25.58
N GLU A 286 5.45 0.67 25.59
CA GLU A 286 4.71 1.90 25.89
C GLU A 286 3.55 2.12 24.91
N LEU A 287 3.78 1.92 23.61
CA LEU A 287 2.71 1.95 22.59
C LEU A 287 1.64 0.88 22.84
N ASN A 288 2.07 -0.34 23.17
CA ASN A 288 1.17 -1.44 23.48
C ASN A 288 0.31 -1.16 24.73
N ASP A 289 0.87 -0.51 25.75
CA ASP A 289 0.16 -0.15 26.98
C ASP A 289 -0.93 0.93 26.72
N LEU A 290 -0.84 1.66 25.61
CA LEU A 290 -1.88 2.59 25.15
C LEU A 290 -3.02 1.90 24.37
N THR A 291 -2.98 0.59 24.16
CA THR A 291 -4.08 -0.13 23.49
C THR A 291 -5.31 -0.23 24.37
N ASP A 292 -6.48 -0.35 23.74
CA ASP A 292 -7.73 -0.69 24.43
C ASP A 292 -8.01 -2.18 24.19
N PRO A 293 -7.92 -3.03 25.23
CA PRO A 293 -8.17 -4.46 25.09
C PRO A 293 -9.54 -4.79 24.49
N GLU A 294 -10.58 -3.98 24.72
CA GLU A 294 -11.92 -4.27 24.20
C GLU A 294 -12.01 -4.01 22.68
N VAL A 295 -11.29 -3.00 22.18
CA VAL A 295 -11.09 -2.79 20.74
C VAL A 295 -10.36 -3.99 20.14
N GLY A 296 -9.31 -4.45 20.81
CA GLY A 296 -8.56 -5.65 20.43
C GLY A 296 -9.46 -6.89 20.34
N ARG A 297 -10.27 -7.14 21.38
CA ARG A 297 -11.23 -8.27 21.42
C ARG A 297 -12.23 -8.20 20.28
N LYS A 298 -12.83 -7.03 20.01
CA LYS A 298 -13.80 -6.87 18.91
C LYS A 298 -13.17 -7.20 17.55
N ARG A 299 -11.92 -6.78 17.32
CA ARG A 299 -11.18 -7.11 16.09
C ARG A 299 -10.82 -8.58 16.02
N LEU A 300 -10.40 -9.19 17.14
CA LEU A 300 -10.14 -10.62 17.21
C LEU A 300 -11.40 -11.42 16.89
N SER A 301 -12.53 -11.07 17.52
CA SER A 301 -13.85 -11.64 17.24
C SER A 301 -14.19 -11.57 15.76
N GLY A 302 -14.05 -10.40 15.12
CA GLY A 302 -14.29 -10.24 13.69
C GLY A 302 -13.41 -11.12 12.80
N ARG A 303 -12.16 -11.40 13.20
CA ARG A 303 -11.27 -12.34 12.47
C ARG A 303 -11.72 -13.79 12.59
N PHE A 304 -12.39 -14.16 13.67
CA PHE A 304 -12.97 -15.49 13.90
C PHE A 304 -14.49 -15.51 13.64
N GLY A 305 -14.96 -14.74 12.65
CA GLY A 305 -16.36 -14.80 12.21
C GLY A 305 -17.39 -14.31 13.25
N GLY A 306 -16.98 -13.47 14.19
CA GLY A 306 -17.83 -12.98 15.28
C GLY A 306 -17.81 -13.84 16.54
N HIS A 307 -16.87 -14.79 16.66
CA HIS A 307 -16.72 -15.60 17.87
C HIS A 307 -16.51 -14.72 19.12
N ASP A 308 -17.18 -15.05 20.22
CA ASP A 308 -17.11 -14.28 21.45
C ASP A 308 -15.92 -14.72 22.32
N PHE A 309 -14.95 -13.82 22.47
CA PHE A 309 -13.79 -14.02 23.33
C PHE A 309 -13.92 -13.34 24.71
N SER A 310 -15.07 -12.75 25.06
CA SER A 310 -15.26 -11.97 26.30
C SER A 310 -14.98 -12.78 27.57
N HIS A 311 -15.25 -14.08 27.54
CA HIS A 311 -15.03 -15.02 28.64
C HIS A 311 -13.55 -15.26 28.95
N LEU A 312 -12.62 -14.98 28.01
CA LEU A 312 -11.20 -15.20 28.21
C LEU A 312 -10.58 -14.08 29.08
N PRO A 313 -9.92 -14.40 30.21
CA PRO A 313 -9.27 -13.38 31.05
C PRO A 313 -8.03 -12.80 30.37
N LEU A 314 -7.81 -11.49 30.52
CA LEU A 314 -6.74 -10.76 29.83
C LEU A 314 -5.33 -11.27 30.17
N ASP A 315 -5.09 -11.64 31.43
CA ASP A 315 -3.75 -11.88 31.97
C ASP A 315 -3.47 -13.35 32.27
N LYS A 316 -4.24 -14.28 31.68
CA LYS A 316 -3.91 -15.70 31.70
C LYS A 316 -3.32 -16.14 30.36
N PRO A 317 -2.33 -17.06 30.36
CA PRO A 317 -1.82 -17.65 29.13
C PRO A 317 -2.95 -18.30 28.33
N LEU A 318 -2.93 -18.06 27.02
CA LEU A 318 -3.84 -18.68 26.06
C LEU A 318 -3.32 -20.05 25.63
N ALA A 319 -4.24 -20.95 25.35
CA ALA A 319 -4.03 -22.22 24.70
C ALA A 319 -4.62 -22.20 23.28
N ALA A 320 -4.20 -23.13 22.41
CA ALA A 320 -4.74 -23.18 21.05
C ALA A 320 -6.22 -23.54 21.04
N GLU A 321 -6.65 -24.27 22.07
CA GLU A 321 -8.00 -24.76 22.31
C GLU A 321 -8.97 -23.63 22.72
N ASP A 322 -8.44 -22.46 23.11
CA ASP A 322 -9.24 -21.27 23.38
C ASP A 322 -9.79 -20.61 22.08
N PHE A 323 -9.39 -21.12 20.91
CA PHE A 323 -9.77 -20.59 19.60
C PHE A 323 -10.60 -21.58 18.80
N PRO A 324 -11.59 -21.11 18.01
CA PRO A 324 -12.26 -21.94 17.02
C PRO A 324 -11.26 -22.55 16.04
N ASP A 325 -11.56 -23.75 15.53
CA ASP A 325 -10.75 -24.38 14.49
C ASP A 325 -10.65 -23.43 13.27
N PRO A 326 -9.44 -22.97 12.91
CA PRO A 326 -9.22 -22.11 11.75
C PRO A 326 -9.82 -22.66 10.44
N GLY A 327 -9.92 -23.98 10.30
CA GLY A 327 -10.53 -24.65 9.15
C GLY A 327 -12.02 -24.36 8.95
N THR A 328 -12.70 -23.88 9.99
CA THR A 328 -14.13 -23.57 9.99
C THR A 328 -14.43 -22.10 9.66
N VAL A 329 -13.41 -21.23 9.60
CA VAL A 329 -13.57 -19.78 9.36
C VAL A 329 -13.29 -19.44 7.90
N GLN A 330 -14.31 -19.55 7.04
CA GLN A 330 -14.14 -19.38 5.58
C GLN A 330 -13.59 -18.00 5.16
N ALA A 331 -13.94 -16.93 5.88
CA ALA A 331 -13.57 -15.55 5.48
C ALA A 331 -12.14 -15.14 5.84
N ALA A 332 -11.45 -15.89 6.72
CA ALA A 332 -10.17 -15.46 7.31
C ALA A 332 -9.17 -16.59 7.62
N ARG A 333 -9.38 -17.80 7.08
CA ARG A 333 -8.64 -19.03 7.38
C ARG A 333 -7.11 -18.84 7.52
N SER A 334 -6.45 -18.24 6.53
CA SER A 334 -4.98 -18.05 6.57
C SER A 334 -4.53 -17.16 7.72
N ARG A 335 -5.31 -16.14 8.09
CA ARG A 335 -5.01 -15.24 9.21
C ARG A 335 -5.31 -15.87 10.56
N THR A 336 -6.37 -16.65 10.67
CA THR A 336 -6.69 -17.39 11.90
C THR A 336 -5.67 -18.49 12.19
N GLU A 337 -5.17 -19.17 11.16
CA GLU A 337 -4.08 -20.17 11.30
C GLU A 337 -2.80 -19.54 11.86
N VAL A 338 -2.42 -18.34 11.36
CA VAL A 338 -1.24 -17.60 11.86
C VAL A 338 -1.43 -17.19 13.33
N ILE A 339 -2.60 -16.69 13.72
CA ILE A 339 -2.88 -16.28 15.10
C ILE A 339 -2.81 -17.48 16.06
N VAL A 340 -3.43 -18.61 15.71
CA VAL A 340 -3.39 -19.82 16.55
C VAL A 340 -1.98 -20.40 16.60
N GLY A 341 -1.24 -20.38 15.48
CA GLY A 341 0.18 -20.78 15.44
C GLY A 341 1.06 -19.93 16.36
N LEU A 342 0.82 -18.62 16.39
CA LEU A 342 1.51 -17.68 17.27
C LEU A 342 1.22 -17.97 18.75
N VAL A 343 -0.04 -18.21 19.12
CA VAL A 343 -0.43 -18.58 20.49
C VAL A 343 0.27 -19.87 20.93
N ARG A 344 0.33 -20.89 20.05
CA ARG A 344 1.03 -22.16 20.34
C ARG A 344 2.51 -21.97 20.65
N ARG A 345 3.17 -21.06 19.93
CA ARG A 345 4.62 -20.84 20.02
C ARG A 345 5.00 -19.93 21.18
N GLU A 346 4.32 -18.80 21.33
CA GLU A 346 4.72 -17.73 22.25
C GLU A 346 4.03 -17.81 23.62
N LYS A 347 2.95 -18.61 23.75
CA LYS A 347 2.16 -18.75 24.98
C LYS A 347 1.69 -17.40 25.56
N PHE A 348 1.28 -16.49 24.68
CA PHE A 348 0.81 -15.16 25.07
C PHE A 348 -0.37 -15.22 26.03
N THR A 349 -0.45 -14.21 26.92
CA THR A 349 -1.74 -13.85 27.51
C THR A 349 -2.65 -13.19 26.47
N LEU A 350 -3.95 -13.13 26.70
CA LEU A 350 -4.84 -12.43 25.78
C LEU A 350 -4.44 -10.95 25.62
N ARG A 351 -4.06 -10.26 26.70
CA ARG A 351 -3.57 -8.88 26.62
C ARG A 351 -2.38 -8.74 25.68
N GLN A 352 -1.40 -9.65 25.79
CA GLN A 352 -0.20 -9.64 24.95
C GLN A 352 -0.55 -9.95 23.50
N LEU A 353 -1.43 -10.92 23.24
CA LEU A 353 -1.88 -11.22 21.88
C LEU A 353 -2.60 -10.02 21.26
N LEU A 354 -3.52 -9.38 21.99
CA LEU A 354 -4.25 -8.22 21.49
C LEU A 354 -3.31 -7.06 21.17
N ALA A 355 -2.35 -6.76 22.05
CA ALA A 355 -1.34 -5.74 21.81
C ALA A 355 -0.43 -6.09 20.62
N TYR A 356 0.00 -7.34 20.49
CA TYR A 356 0.77 -7.79 19.34
C TYR A 356 0.00 -7.60 18.02
N LEU A 357 -1.30 -7.91 18.02
CA LEU A 357 -2.18 -7.76 16.86
C LEU A 357 -2.62 -6.31 16.58
N ALA A 358 -2.43 -5.41 17.55
CA ALA A 358 -2.63 -3.96 17.43
C ALA A 358 -1.51 -3.29 16.60
N GLY A 359 -0.33 -3.92 16.57
CA GLY A 359 0.79 -3.52 15.74
C GLY A 359 0.58 -3.83 14.25
N ALA A 360 0.76 -2.82 13.40
CA ALA A 360 0.94 -2.91 11.95
C ALA A 360 -0.02 -3.85 11.16
N ARG A 361 -1.20 -4.21 11.70
CA ARG A 361 -2.28 -4.95 11.01
C ARG A 361 -1.84 -6.24 10.28
N GLY A 362 -0.92 -7.00 10.85
CA GLY A 362 -0.44 -8.27 10.29
C GLY A 362 0.76 -8.12 9.33
N HIS A 363 1.44 -6.97 9.38
CA HIS A 363 2.75 -6.78 8.78
C HIS A 363 3.87 -7.08 9.78
N TYR A 364 5.11 -7.16 9.30
CA TYR A 364 6.25 -7.47 10.14
C TYR A 364 6.53 -6.33 11.12
N THR A 365 6.52 -6.62 12.42
CA THR A 365 6.86 -5.68 13.49
C THR A 365 8.20 -6.08 14.12
N THR A 366 9.01 -5.09 14.46
CA THR A 366 10.30 -5.32 15.14
C THR A 366 10.67 -4.11 15.99
N ALA A 367 11.54 -4.31 16.98
CA ALA A 367 12.08 -3.26 17.83
C ALA A 367 13.58 -3.46 18.01
N GLY A 368 14.39 -2.47 17.65
CA GLY A 368 15.85 -2.58 17.71
C GLY A 368 16.61 -1.29 17.41
N THR A 369 17.93 -1.41 17.33
CA THR A 369 18.83 -0.32 16.92
C THR A 369 18.79 -0.10 15.40
N PRO A 370 19.25 1.06 14.89
CA PRO A 370 19.32 1.30 13.45
C PRO A 370 20.07 0.21 12.69
N GLU A 371 21.17 -0.31 13.25
CA GLU A 371 21.94 -1.41 12.67
C GLU A 371 21.13 -2.70 12.62
N GLN A 372 20.42 -3.07 13.70
CA GLN A 372 19.56 -4.26 13.73
C GLN A 372 18.42 -4.17 12.69
N ILE A 373 17.85 -2.97 12.50
CA ILE A 373 16.83 -2.75 11.47
C ILE A 373 17.44 -2.86 10.06
N ALA A 374 18.63 -2.31 9.84
CA ALA A 374 19.33 -2.44 8.56
C ALA A 374 19.74 -3.89 8.26
N ASP A 375 20.21 -4.64 9.26
CA ASP A 375 20.54 -6.07 9.16
C ASP A 375 19.31 -6.88 8.74
N LEU A 376 18.15 -6.62 9.34
CA LEU A 376 16.89 -7.27 8.97
C LEU A 376 16.49 -6.97 7.52
N ILE A 377 16.61 -5.70 7.10
CA ILE A 377 16.28 -5.26 5.74
C ILE A 377 17.20 -5.95 4.72
N GLU A 378 18.51 -5.98 4.98
CA GLU A 378 19.51 -6.65 4.15
C GLU A 378 19.23 -8.15 4.05
N ASP A 379 19.00 -8.81 5.19
CA ASP A 379 18.69 -10.24 5.29
C ASP A 379 17.45 -10.63 4.45
N TRP A 380 16.39 -9.83 4.47
CA TRP A 380 15.19 -10.08 3.66
C TRP A 380 15.39 -9.77 2.18
N PHE A 381 16.17 -8.73 1.87
CA PHE A 381 16.46 -8.34 0.50
C PHE A 381 17.31 -9.41 -0.18
N ASP A 382 18.43 -9.82 0.42
CA ASP A 382 19.39 -10.74 -0.18
C ASP A 382 18.82 -12.15 -0.36
N ASP A 383 17.97 -12.61 0.56
CA ASP A 383 17.36 -13.94 0.51
C ASP A 383 16.09 -14.03 -0.35
N GLY A 384 15.80 -13.01 -1.15
CA GLY A 384 14.63 -13.00 -2.05
C GLY A 384 13.29 -13.05 -1.31
N ALA A 385 13.19 -12.38 -0.16
CA ALA A 385 11.92 -12.17 0.54
C ALA A 385 11.25 -10.84 0.13
N ALA A 386 12.04 -9.89 -0.39
CA ALA A 386 11.61 -8.55 -0.72
C ALA A 386 12.48 -7.90 -1.81
N ASP A 387 11.89 -7.01 -2.62
CA ASP A 387 12.63 -6.04 -3.45
C ASP A 387 12.79 -4.69 -2.73
N GLY A 388 12.20 -4.55 -1.55
CA GLY A 388 12.10 -3.31 -0.80
C GLY A 388 10.98 -3.38 0.23
N PHE A 389 10.63 -2.26 0.85
CA PHE A 389 9.65 -2.24 1.94
C PHE A 389 8.68 -1.06 1.83
N ASN A 390 7.43 -1.34 2.18
CA ASN A 390 6.54 -0.28 2.63
C ASN A 390 6.82 -0.04 4.12
N LEU A 391 7.59 1.01 4.43
CA LEU A 391 7.82 1.42 5.81
C LEU A 391 6.50 1.88 6.42
N MET A 392 6.19 1.30 7.57
CA MET A 392 4.97 1.51 8.33
C MET A 392 5.32 1.98 9.74
N PRO A 393 5.80 3.23 9.93
CA PRO A 393 6.26 3.68 11.23
C PRO A 393 5.15 3.55 12.27
N PRO A 394 5.39 2.92 13.44
CA PRO A 394 4.35 2.73 14.45
C PRO A 394 3.89 4.06 15.05
N LEU A 395 4.74 5.08 15.00
CA LEU A 395 4.51 6.42 15.53
C LEU A 395 5.11 7.49 14.59
N LEU A 396 4.28 8.42 14.11
CA LEU A 396 4.67 9.48 13.17
C LEU A 396 4.62 10.87 13.84
N PRO A 397 5.59 11.76 13.55
CA PRO A 397 6.68 11.59 12.57
C PRO A 397 7.95 10.94 13.13
N ILE A 398 8.08 10.80 14.45
CA ILE A 398 9.38 10.51 15.10
C ILE A 398 10.07 9.22 14.60
N MET A 399 9.33 8.15 14.33
CA MET A 399 9.94 6.90 13.83
C MET A 399 10.34 7.00 12.36
N LEU A 400 9.70 7.89 11.58
CA LEU A 400 10.18 8.21 10.23
C LEU A 400 11.49 9.00 10.32
N ASP A 401 11.56 9.99 11.21
CA ASP A 401 12.75 10.82 11.38
C ASP A 401 13.97 9.97 11.78
N LEU A 402 13.81 9.06 12.75
CA LEU A 402 14.87 8.13 13.14
C LEU A 402 15.27 7.18 12.00
N PHE A 403 14.30 6.68 11.24
CA PHE A 403 14.60 5.80 10.10
C PHE A 403 15.43 6.55 9.04
N VAL A 404 15.03 7.78 8.69
CA VAL A 404 15.73 8.62 7.71
C VAL A 404 17.11 9.03 8.20
N ALA A 405 17.23 9.41 9.47
CA ALA A 405 18.48 9.92 10.03
C ALA A 405 19.51 8.81 10.34
N GLU A 406 19.06 7.61 10.71
CA GLU A 406 19.96 6.59 11.26
C GLU A 406 19.97 5.28 10.45
N VAL A 407 18.83 4.82 9.91
CA VAL A 407 18.78 3.56 9.14
C VAL A 407 19.19 3.76 7.68
N VAL A 408 18.65 4.79 7.02
CA VAL A 408 18.98 5.08 5.60
C VAL A 408 20.49 5.23 5.37
N PRO A 409 21.26 5.96 6.21
CA PRO A 409 22.71 6.05 6.03
C PRO A 409 23.43 4.72 6.20
N VAL A 410 22.94 3.80 7.06
CA VAL A 410 23.52 2.45 7.19
C VAL A 410 23.31 1.68 5.88
N LEU A 411 22.09 1.69 5.33
CA LEU A 411 21.76 1.04 4.06
C LEU A 411 22.59 1.60 2.89
N GLN A 412 22.80 2.92 2.86
CA GLN A 412 23.65 3.58 1.85
C GLN A 412 25.13 3.17 1.99
N ARG A 413 25.69 3.13 3.20
CA ARG A 413 27.07 2.66 3.43
C ARG A 413 27.29 1.21 2.97
N ARG A 414 26.25 0.37 3.06
CA ARG A 414 26.26 -1.02 2.58
C ARG A 414 26.02 -1.14 1.05
N GLY A 415 25.77 -0.02 0.37
CA GLY A 415 25.47 0.02 -1.05
C GLY A 415 24.13 -0.64 -1.42
N LEU A 416 23.21 -0.74 -0.46
CA LEU A 416 21.89 -1.34 -0.65
C LEU A 416 20.86 -0.31 -1.11
N PHE A 417 21.05 0.97 -0.78
CA PHE A 417 20.12 2.04 -1.08
C PHE A 417 20.81 3.21 -1.78
N ARG A 418 20.03 3.95 -2.59
CA ARG A 418 20.52 5.09 -3.36
C ARG A 418 21.00 6.23 -2.46
N THR A 419 21.94 7.03 -2.97
CA THR A 419 22.43 8.26 -2.32
C THR A 419 21.92 9.54 -2.98
N ALA A 420 21.24 9.42 -4.12
CA ALA A 420 20.52 10.51 -4.80
C ALA A 420 19.42 9.90 -5.69
N TYR A 421 18.45 10.72 -6.10
CA TYR A 421 17.52 10.33 -7.17
C TYR A 421 18.21 10.39 -8.53
N GLU A 422 18.10 9.33 -9.32
CA GLU A 422 18.69 9.23 -10.66
C GLU A 422 17.71 9.64 -11.77
N GLY A 423 16.41 9.71 -11.46
CA GLY A 423 15.36 10.13 -12.38
C GLY A 423 14.33 11.05 -11.74
N SER A 424 13.25 11.34 -12.47
CA SER A 424 12.20 12.27 -12.04
C SER A 424 10.83 11.62 -11.89
N THR A 425 10.62 10.47 -12.52
CA THR A 425 9.33 9.76 -12.48
C THR A 425 9.33 8.65 -11.43
N LEU A 426 8.15 8.22 -11.01
CA LEU A 426 8.04 7.06 -10.10
C LEU A 426 8.57 5.78 -10.77
N ARG A 427 8.40 5.66 -12.09
CA ARG A 427 8.99 4.56 -12.85
C ARG A 427 10.52 4.55 -12.79
N ASP A 428 11.17 5.71 -12.90
CA ASP A 428 12.62 5.79 -12.77
C ASP A 428 13.07 5.30 -11.39
N HIS A 429 12.36 5.68 -10.33
CA HIS A 429 12.69 5.26 -8.96
C HIS A 429 12.58 3.75 -8.78
N PHE A 430 11.55 3.16 -9.38
CA PHE A 430 11.32 1.71 -9.36
C PHE A 430 12.11 0.93 -10.43
N GLY A 431 12.93 1.59 -11.26
CA GLY A 431 13.65 0.93 -12.36
C GLY A 431 12.71 0.31 -13.41
N LEU A 432 11.49 0.84 -13.55
CA LEU A 432 10.48 0.33 -14.47
C LEU A 432 10.56 1.04 -15.83
N PRO A 433 10.37 0.32 -16.94
CA PRO A 433 10.31 0.96 -18.25
C PRO A 433 9.03 1.82 -18.37
N ARG A 434 9.13 2.90 -19.16
CA ARG A 434 7.96 3.64 -19.63
C ARG A 434 7.14 2.74 -20.56
N PRO A 435 5.84 2.48 -20.27
CA PRO A 435 5.03 1.59 -21.09
C PRO A 435 4.89 2.09 -22.52
N ALA A 436 5.19 1.22 -23.48
CA ALA A 436 4.86 1.48 -24.88
C ALA A 436 3.35 1.69 -25.04
N ARG A 437 2.96 2.61 -25.91
CA ARG A 437 1.56 2.76 -26.30
C ARG A 437 1.09 1.46 -26.94
N ARG A 438 -0.10 0.97 -26.57
CA ARG A 438 -0.72 -0.15 -27.29
C ARG A 438 -0.88 0.22 -28.77
N SER A 439 -0.26 -0.55 -29.65
CA SER A 439 -0.62 -0.56 -31.06
C SER A 439 -2.02 -1.15 -31.16
N SER A 440 -2.99 -0.36 -31.61
CA SER A 440 -4.27 -0.90 -32.04
C SER A 440 -4.13 -1.64 -33.37
#